data_AF-A0A2D6MIL9-F1
#
_entry.id   AF-A0A2D6MIL9-F1
#
_cell.length_a   1.000
_cell.length_b   1.000
_cell.length_c   1.000
_cell.angle_alpha   90.00
_cell.angle_beta   90.00
_cell.angle_gamma   90.00
#
_symmetry.space_group_name_H-M   'P 1'
#
loop_
_entity.id
_entity.type
_entity.pdbx_description
1 polymer ?
#
loop_
_entity_poly.entity_id
_entity_poly.type
_entity_poly.pdbx_seq_one_letter_code
_entity_poly.pdbx_strand_id
1 'polypeptide(L)'
;MESFLKKIIEGRGDEDSHEYFVRFGKGDYKRRFLIGFNKGAKVKIKASFELANDFVRFVRENKDVKFSGKVFMKEKLPGKDAKKKGGTFMYEIEESQLEEFEGAYFYLLNVKDDEIVLKVKKSLPKPGKNEEKIDDGFCSLTVDEKYWPKLKEIFFWDVPEGKKVKIEHELLIDEIVLPEGEKDPAKIRELAKRKGKIIRKMDIDGNVEEKEYELEG
;
A
#
# COMPACT_ATOMS: atom_id res chain seq x y z
N MET A 1 -10.43 8.02 -4.11
CA MET A 1 -9.99 6.66 -3.73
C MET A 1 -10.27 6.33 -2.27
N GLU A 2 -10.21 5.04 -1.92
CA GLU A 2 -10.03 4.52 -0.56
C GLU A 2 -8.78 3.63 -0.52
N SER A 3 -8.16 3.48 0.67
CA SER A 3 -6.98 2.61 0.81
C SER A 3 -7.37 1.13 0.74
N PHE A 4 -6.46 0.28 0.28
CA PHE A 4 -6.74 -1.16 0.19
C PHE A 4 -7.11 -1.77 1.55
N LEU A 5 -6.49 -1.28 2.64
CA LEU A 5 -6.78 -1.73 4.00
C LEU A 5 -8.19 -1.37 4.43
N LYS A 6 -8.61 -0.13 4.20
CA LYS A 6 -9.96 0.32 4.56
C LYS A 6 -11.01 -0.50 3.83
N LYS A 7 -10.83 -0.70 2.51
CA LYS A 7 -11.73 -1.52 1.70
C LYS A 7 -11.92 -2.93 2.26
N ILE A 8 -10.82 -3.59 2.61
CA ILE A 8 -10.85 -4.96 3.16
C ILE A 8 -11.52 -4.99 4.53
N ILE A 9 -11.15 -4.07 5.43
CA ILE A 9 -11.72 -3.97 6.78
C ILE A 9 -13.23 -3.71 6.75
N GLU A 10 -13.71 -2.95 5.77
CA GLU A 10 -15.13 -2.62 5.62
C GLU A 10 -15.90 -3.64 4.75
N GLY A 11 -15.28 -4.76 4.36
CA GLY A 11 -15.92 -5.81 3.56
C GLY A 11 -16.19 -5.41 2.10
N ARG A 12 -15.48 -4.39 1.60
CA ARG A 12 -15.58 -3.83 0.23
C ARG A 12 -14.33 -4.11 -0.60
N GLY A 13 -13.67 -5.24 -0.35
CA GLY A 13 -12.48 -5.66 -1.09
C GLY A 13 -12.77 -5.86 -2.58
N ASP A 14 -11.82 -5.44 -3.41
CA ASP A 14 -11.76 -5.64 -4.85
C ASP A 14 -10.48 -6.39 -5.26
N GLU A 15 -10.33 -6.70 -6.56
CA GLU A 15 -9.18 -7.42 -7.10
C GLU A 15 -7.84 -6.75 -6.75
N ASP A 16 -7.77 -5.41 -6.84
CA ASP A 16 -6.61 -4.63 -6.43
C ASP A 16 -6.25 -4.87 -4.96
N SER A 17 -7.23 -4.82 -4.06
CA SER A 17 -7.00 -5.07 -2.64
C SER A 17 -6.66 -6.53 -2.36
N HIS A 18 -7.24 -7.48 -3.09
CA HIS A 18 -6.99 -8.91 -2.99
C HIS A 18 -5.52 -9.24 -3.28
N GLU A 19 -4.93 -8.64 -4.31
CA GLU A 19 -3.54 -8.89 -4.71
C GLU A 19 -2.51 -8.69 -3.58
N TYR A 20 -2.79 -7.77 -2.64
CA TYR A 20 -1.90 -7.54 -1.50
C TYR A 20 -1.83 -8.75 -0.55
N PHE A 21 -2.87 -9.59 -0.53
CA PHE A 21 -3.00 -10.72 0.37
C PHE A 21 -2.60 -12.06 -0.24
N VAL A 22 -2.60 -12.19 -1.58
CA VAL A 22 -2.25 -13.43 -2.33
C VAL A 22 -0.88 -14.02 -1.94
N ARG A 23 0.05 -13.17 -1.51
CA ARG A 23 1.40 -13.59 -1.12
C ARG A 23 1.47 -14.23 0.26
N PHE A 24 0.44 -14.12 1.09
CA PHE A 24 0.42 -14.70 2.43
C PHE A 24 -0.19 -16.10 2.41
N GLY A 25 0.46 -16.99 3.16
CA GLY A 25 -0.04 -18.31 3.49
C GLY A 25 -0.79 -18.29 4.82
N LYS A 26 -1.08 -19.47 5.38
CA LYS A 26 -1.55 -19.57 6.76
C LYS A 26 -0.45 -19.15 7.72
N GLY A 27 -0.80 -18.42 8.77
CA GLY A 27 0.14 -18.01 9.82
C GLY A 27 -0.12 -16.62 10.38
N ASP A 28 0.75 -16.22 11.30
CA ASP A 28 0.77 -14.90 11.93
C ASP A 28 1.88 -14.04 11.31
N TYR A 29 1.49 -12.89 10.77
CA TYR A 29 2.37 -11.90 10.17
C TYR A 29 2.27 -10.60 10.94
N LYS A 30 3.10 -10.48 11.97
CA LYS A 30 3.14 -9.27 12.79
C LYS A 30 3.77 -8.11 12.05
N ARG A 31 3.40 -6.90 12.50
CA ARG A 31 4.02 -5.63 12.11
C ARG A 31 4.09 -5.45 10.58
N ARG A 32 3.06 -5.91 9.88
CA ARG A 32 3.08 -6.13 8.44
C ARG A 32 2.85 -4.86 7.63
N PHE A 33 1.74 -4.18 7.90
CA PHE A 33 1.43 -2.91 7.25
C PHE A 33 1.61 -1.79 8.25
N LEU A 34 2.57 -0.91 7.97
CA LEU A 34 2.94 0.17 8.87
C LEU A 34 2.56 1.50 8.23
N ILE A 35 1.88 2.35 9.00
CA ILE A 35 1.62 3.72 8.59
C ILE A 35 1.57 4.62 9.81
N GLY A 36 2.16 5.80 9.71
CA GLY A 36 2.10 6.78 10.78
C GLY A 36 2.19 8.19 10.24
N PHE A 37 1.70 9.14 11.02
CA PHE A 37 1.77 10.55 10.69
C PHE A 37 2.34 11.39 11.83
N ASN A 38 2.87 12.55 11.46
CA ASN A 38 3.24 13.61 12.38
C ASN A 38 2.71 14.95 11.81
N LYS A 39 1.82 15.60 12.56
CA LYS A 39 1.24 16.91 12.24
C LYS A 39 2.13 18.03 12.79
N GLY A 40 2.56 18.90 11.89
CA GLY A 40 3.18 20.19 12.19
C GLY A 40 2.67 21.21 11.17
N ALA A 41 3.54 22.14 10.73
CA ALA A 41 3.21 23.07 9.63
C ALA A 41 2.83 22.36 8.32
N LYS A 42 3.40 21.17 8.09
CA LYS A 42 2.97 20.20 7.08
C LYS A 42 2.68 18.88 7.77
N VAL A 43 1.81 18.07 7.18
CA VAL A 43 1.58 16.70 7.63
C VAL A 43 2.61 15.79 6.97
N LYS A 44 3.35 15.03 7.78
CA LYS A 44 4.32 14.04 7.31
C LYS A 44 3.81 12.65 7.61
N ILE A 45 3.63 11.84 6.57
CA ILE A 45 3.21 10.45 6.65
C ILE A 45 4.39 9.57 6.21
N LYS A 46 4.61 8.48 6.94
CA LYS A 46 5.54 7.42 6.56
C LYS A 46 4.82 6.08 6.58
N ALA A 47 5.17 5.21 5.66
CA ALA A 47 4.55 3.91 5.56
C ALA A 47 5.47 2.82 5.00
N SER A 48 5.05 1.57 5.22
CA SER A 48 5.66 0.38 4.64
C SER A 48 5.45 0.31 3.13
N PHE A 49 6.10 -0.67 2.51
CA PHE A 49 6.13 -0.85 1.07
C PHE A 49 4.74 -0.93 0.42
N GLU A 50 3.79 -1.56 1.10
CA GLU A 50 2.47 -1.86 0.56
C GLU A 50 1.63 -0.63 0.25
N LEU A 51 1.87 0.50 0.94
CA LEU A 51 1.08 1.71 0.76
C LEU A 51 1.64 2.64 -0.33
N ALA A 52 2.71 2.25 -1.02
CA ALA A 52 3.31 3.08 -2.07
C ALA A 52 2.33 3.36 -3.22
N ASN A 53 1.57 2.35 -3.66
CA ASN A 53 0.59 2.50 -4.72
C ASN A 53 -0.55 3.43 -4.29
N ASP A 54 -1.05 3.27 -3.05
CA ASP A 54 -2.11 4.14 -2.51
C ASP A 54 -1.65 5.60 -2.41
N PHE A 55 -0.38 5.85 -2.05
CA PHE A 55 0.15 7.21 -2.03
C PHE A 55 0.25 7.81 -3.44
N VAL A 56 0.68 7.04 -4.44
CA VAL A 56 0.71 7.52 -5.83
C VAL A 56 -0.69 7.86 -6.32
N ARG A 57 -1.68 6.98 -6.07
CA ARG A 57 -3.10 7.23 -6.41
C ARG A 57 -3.61 8.49 -5.71
N PHE A 58 -3.29 8.66 -4.43
CA PHE A 58 -3.70 9.84 -3.67
C PHE A 58 -3.15 11.11 -4.32
N VAL A 59 -1.87 11.13 -4.67
CA VAL A 59 -1.26 12.33 -5.28
C VAL A 59 -1.90 12.63 -6.63
N ARG A 60 -2.04 11.62 -7.50
CA ARG A 60 -2.65 11.77 -8.84
C ARG A 60 -4.09 12.31 -8.78
N GLU A 61 -4.89 11.90 -7.79
CA GLU A 61 -6.28 12.36 -7.64
C GLU A 61 -6.42 13.79 -7.08
N ASN A 62 -5.36 14.35 -6.48
CA ASN A 62 -5.47 15.59 -5.71
C ASN A 62 -4.62 16.74 -6.25
N LYS A 63 -3.64 16.46 -7.11
CA LYS A 63 -2.83 17.49 -7.74
C LYS A 63 -2.30 17.02 -9.09
N ASP A 64 -2.35 17.90 -10.07
CA ASP A 64 -1.70 17.69 -11.35
C ASP A 64 -0.19 17.88 -11.18
N VAL A 65 0.54 16.76 -11.13
CA VAL A 65 1.99 16.72 -10.92
C VAL A 65 2.62 15.65 -11.80
N LYS A 66 3.89 15.84 -12.12
CA LYS A 66 4.69 14.83 -12.83
C LYS A 66 5.42 13.92 -11.86
N PHE A 67 5.39 12.63 -12.15
CA PHE A 67 6.09 11.60 -11.40
C PHE A 67 7.42 11.24 -12.06
N SER A 68 8.38 10.87 -11.23
CA SER A 68 9.68 10.31 -11.63
C SER A 68 9.97 9.02 -10.86
N GLY A 69 10.61 8.04 -11.49
CA GLY A 69 10.99 6.78 -10.85
C GLY A 69 10.70 5.56 -11.70
N LYS A 70 10.20 4.49 -11.08
CA LYS A 70 9.96 3.22 -11.76
C LYS A 70 8.51 2.76 -11.66
N VAL A 71 7.97 2.29 -12.76
CA VAL A 71 6.66 1.65 -12.85
C VAL A 71 6.85 0.18 -13.21
N PHE A 72 6.16 -0.71 -12.50
CA PHE A 72 6.15 -2.15 -12.77
C PHE A 72 4.79 -2.54 -13.33
N MET A 73 4.80 -3.22 -14.47
CA MET A 73 3.61 -3.76 -15.14
C MET A 73 3.71 -5.29 -15.18
N LYS A 74 2.58 -6.02 -15.09
CA LYS A 74 2.55 -7.46 -15.35
C LYS A 74 2.77 -7.76 -16.84
N GLU A 75 2.24 -6.91 -17.72
CA GLU A 75 2.35 -7.03 -19.17
C GLU A 75 3.26 -5.96 -19.78
N LYS A 76 3.84 -6.24 -20.96
CA LYS A 76 4.66 -5.28 -21.67
C LYS A 76 3.75 -4.32 -22.45
N LEU A 77 3.87 -3.03 -22.16
CA LEU A 77 3.26 -1.98 -22.97
C LEU A 77 3.76 -2.01 -24.42
N PRO A 78 2.85 -2.02 -25.42
CA PRO A 78 3.22 -1.98 -26.83
C PRO A 78 4.09 -0.76 -27.16
N GLY A 79 5.14 -0.96 -27.97
CA GLY A 79 5.99 0.14 -28.45
C GLY A 79 6.91 0.79 -27.41
N LYS A 80 6.94 0.30 -26.15
CA LYS A 80 7.82 0.83 -25.09
C LYS A 80 8.91 -0.16 -24.69
N ASP A 81 10.09 0.38 -24.45
CA ASP A 81 11.21 -0.37 -23.89
C ASP A 81 11.04 -0.56 -22.39
N ALA A 82 11.25 -1.81 -21.96
CA ALA A 82 11.06 -2.22 -20.58
C ALA A 82 12.14 -3.22 -20.16
N LYS A 83 12.57 -3.14 -18.90
CA LYS A 83 13.49 -4.12 -18.32
C LYS A 83 12.69 -5.22 -17.63
N LYS A 84 12.83 -6.47 -18.10
CA LYS A 84 12.20 -7.63 -17.43
C LYS A 84 12.82 -7.85 -16.04
N LYS A 85 11.98 -7.97 -15.00
CA LYS A 85 12.41 -8.17 -13.61
C LYS A 85 11.40 -8.99 -12.83
N GLY A 86 11.76 -10.21 -12.42
CA GLY A 86 10.95 -11.04 -11.53
C GLY A 86 9.52 -11.28 -12.03
N GLY A 87 9.35 -11.57 -13.32
CA GLY A 87 8.02 -11.77 -13.94
C GLY A 87 7.28 -10.50 -14.35
N THR A 88 7.82 -9.31 -14.06
CA THR A 88 7.24 -8.02 -14.43
C THR A 88 8.09 -7.26 -15.44
N PHE A 89 7.51 -6.22 -16.04
CA PHE A 89 8.17 -5.25 -16.91
C PHE A 89 8.36 -3.94 -16.17
N MET A 90 9.61 -3.51 -16.00
CA MET A 90 9.99 -2.28 -15.30
C MET A 90 10.26 -1.17 -16.32
N TYR A 91 9.56 -0.06 -16.17
CA TYR A 91 9.73 1.18 -16.92
C TYR A 91 10.36 2.23 -16.02
N GLU A 92 11.35 2.96 -16.52
CA GLU A 92 11.93 4.11 -15.83
C GLU A 92 11.37 5.37 -16.48
N ILE A 93 10.82 6.26 -15.65
CA ILE A 93 10.17 7.49 -16.09
C ILE A 93 10.81 8.69 -15.39
N GLU A 94 11.00 9.78 -16.12
CA GLU A 94 11.56 11.02 -15.56
C GLU A 94 10.46 12.03 -15.28
N GLU A 95 9.48 12.16 -16.18
CA GLU A 95 8.37 13.10 -16.07
C GLU A 95 7.12 12.52 -16.76
N SER A 96 6.16 12.01 -16.01
CA SER A 96 4.91 11.45 -16.55
C SER A 96 3.71 11.70 -15.64
N GLN A 97 2.51 11.83 -16.24
CA GLN A 97 1.21 11.90 -15.54
C GLN A 97 0.55 10.50 -15.38
N LEU A 98 1.21 9.44 -15.86
CA LEU A 98 0.89 8.02 -15.66
C LEU A 98 -0.33 7.45 -16.41
N GLU A 99 -0.94 8.18 -17.34
CA GLU A 99 -2.09 7.69 -18.13
C GLU A 99 -1.77 6.41 -18.91
N GLU A 100 -0.55 6.33 -19.45
CA GLU A 100 -0.07 5.17 -20.20
C GLU A 100 0.32 3.97 -19.31
N PHE A 101 0.24 4.13 -17.99
CA PHE A 101 0.58 3.12 -16.98
C PHE A 101 -0.64 2.73 -16.13
N GLU A 102 -1.83 2.75 -16.72
CA GLU A 102 -3.02 2.16 -16.13
C GLU A 102 -2.84 0.66 -15.90
N GLY A 103 -3.33 0.16 -14.77
CA GLY A 103 -3.13 -1.24 -14.37
C GLY A 103 -1.70 -1.57 -13.93
N ALA A 104 -0.89 -0.58 -13.54
CA ALA A 104 0.43 -0.86 -12.99
C ALA A 104 0.34 -1.73 -11.74
N TYR A 105 1.18 -2.77 -11.72
CA TYR A 105 1.35 -3.68 -10.60
C TYR A 105 1.97 -2.97 -9.39
N PHE A 106 2.98 -2.14 -9.63
CA PHE A 106 3.65 -1.43 -8.53
C PHE A 106 4.34 -0.13 -8.95
N TYR A 107 4.32 0.86 -8.06
CA TYR A 107 4.97 2.15 -8.26
C TYR A 107 6.13 2.37 -7.29
N LEU A 108 7.31 2.73 -7.83
CA LEU A 108 8.44 3.29 -7.10
C LEU A 108 8.67 4.72 -7.57
N LEU A 109 7.67 5.57 -7.35
CA LEU A 109 7.59 6.92 -7.89
C LEU A 109 7.80 8.00 -6.84
N ASN A 110 8.32 9.12 -7.28
CA ASN A 110 8.58 10.30 -6.48
C ASN A 110 7.91 11.51 -7.13
N VAL A 111 7.45 12.43 -6.27
CA VAL A 111 6.97 13.75 -6.64
C VAL A 111 7.68 14.76 -5.76
N LYS A 112 8.15 15.84 -6.37
CA LYS A 112 8.70 17.00 -5.66
C LYS A 112 7.97 18.24 -6.14
N ASP A 113 7.00 18.64 -5.36
CA ASP A 113 6.17 19.81 -5.57
C ASP A 113 6.13 20.63 -4.26
N ASP A 114 5.71 21.89 -4.34
CA ASP A 114 5.71 22.83 -3.22
C ASP A 114 4.74 22.41 -2.10
N GLU A 115 3.59 21.87 -2.47
CA GLU A 115 2.54 21.46 -1.53
C GLU A 115 2.58 19.96 -1.22
N ILE A 116 3.02 19.13 -2.18
CA ILE A 116 3.06 17.67 -2.06
C ILE A 116 4.47 17.14 -2.38
N VAL A 117 5.04 16.38 -1.45
CA VAL A 117 6.29 15.64 -1.67
C VAL A 117 6.07 14.17 -1.38
N LEU A 118 6.10 13.35 -2.43
CA LEU A 118 6.09 11.89 -2.33
C LEU A 118 7.50 11.35 -2.57
N LYS A 119 7.99 10.53 -1.64
CA LYS A 119 9.25 9.81 -1.80
C LYS A 119 9.02 8.32 -1.61
N VAL A 120 9.47 7.52 -2.57
CA VAL A 120 9.44 6.06 -2.51
C VAL A 120 10.84 5.53 -2.80
N LYS A 121 11.28 4.53 -2.05
CA LYS A 121 12.61 3.91 -2.26
C LYS A 121 12.75 3.36 -3.69
N LYS A 122 13.98 3.33 -4.20
CA LYS A 122 14.28 3.02 -5.62
C LYS A 122 14.21 1.53 -5.99
N SER A 123 14.04 0.65 -5.00
CA SER A 123 13.98 -0.80 -5.23
C SER A 123 12.94 -1.47 -4.35
N LEU A 124 12.27 -2.46 -4.92
CA LEU A 124 11.38 -3.36 -4.19
C LEU A 124 12.14 -3.98 -2.99
N PRO A 125 11.47 -4.14 -1.83
CA PRO A 125 12.08 -4.80 -0.69
C PRO A 125 12.39 -6.26 -1.05
N LYS A 126 13.48 -6.80 -0.48
CA LYS A 126 13.76 -8.23 -0.59
C LYS A 126 12.66 -9.01 0.14
N PRO A 127 12.13 -10.11 -0.44
CA PRO A 127 11.18 -10.97 0.24
C PRO A 127 11.80 -11.59 1.51
N GLY A 128 10.96 -11.92 2.49
CA GLY A 128 11.38 -12.65 3.69
C GLY A 128 12.11 -11.82 4.76
N LYS A 129 11.94 -10.49 4.78
CA LYS A 129 12.41 -9.70 5.93
C LYS A 129 11.63 -10.10 7.19
N ASN A 130 12.37 -10.30 8.29
CA ASN A 130 11.80 -10.47 9.63
C ASN A 130 10.89 -9.28 10.00
N GLU A 131 9.89 -9.48 10.85
CA GLU A 131 8.94 -8.48 11.35
C GLU A 131 9.63 -7.23 11.92
N GLU A 132 10.77 -7.42 12.58
CA GLU A 132 11.61 -6.33 13.11
C GLU A 132 12.25 -5.47 12.00
N LYS A 133 12.41 -6.01 10.80
CA LYS A 133 13.10 -5.39 9.66
C LYS A 133 12.15 -4.79 8.62
N ILE A 134 10.85 -4.77 8.90
CA ILE A 134 9.87 -4.07 8.06
C ILE A 134 10.14 -2.57 8.15
N ASP A 135 10.24 -1.96 6.98
CA ASP A 135 10.73 -0.59 6.79
C ASP A 135 9.55 0.37 6.75
N ASP A 136 9.28 1.00 7.90
CA ASP A 136 8.19 1.97 8.10
C ASP A 136 8.42 3.31 7.37
N GLY A 137 9.59 3.48 6.74
CA GLY A 137 9.96 4.64 5.91
C GLY A 137 10.24 4.25 4.46
N PHE A 138 9.63 3.17 3.96
CA PHE A 138 9.79 2.77 2.56
C PHE A 138 9.19 3.81 1.61
N CYS A 139 8.02 4.33 1.97
CA CYS A 139 7.41 5.47 1.32
C CYS A 139 7.09 6.58 2.34
N SER A 140 7.17 7.82 1.90
CA SER A 140 6.82 8.98 2.72
C SER A 140 6.10 10.03 1.90
N LEU A 141 5.04 10.60 2.48
CA LEU A 141 4.22 11.63 1.88
C LEU A 141 4.24 12.85 2.81
N THR A 142 4.70 13.99 2.33
CA THR A 142 4.61 15.27 3.05
C THR A 142 3.65 16.17 2.30
N VAL A 143 2.63 16.68 2.98
CA VAL A 143 1.59 17.51 2.38
C VAL A 143 1.25 18.72 3.22
N ASP A 144 0.70 19.76 2.59
CA ASP A 144 0.07 20.87 3.29
C ASP A 144 -1.21 20.44 4.02
N GLU A 145 -1.59 21.23 5.03
CA GLU A 145 -2.71 20.93 5.92
C GLU A 145 -4.05 20.79 5.19
N LYS A 146 -4.24 21.47 4.05
CA LYS A 146 -5.47 21.38 3.24
C LYS A 146 -5.79 19.95 2.76
N TYR A 147 -4.78 19.08 2.63
CA TYR A 147 -4.95 17.68 2.22
C TYR A 147 -5.27 16.74 3.39
N TRP A 148 -5.13 17.23 4.64
CA TRP A 148 -5.28 16.41 5.84
C TRP A 148 -6.66 15.74 5.98
N PRO A 149 -7.80 16.43 5.76
CA PRO A 149 -9.12 15.80 5.93
C PRO A 149 -9.28 14.55 5.07
N LYS A 150 -8.88 14.61 3.80
CA LYS A 150 -8.95 13.49 2.86
C LYS A 150 -7.96 12.37 3.23
N LEU A 151 -6.75 12.70 3.67
CA LEU A 151 -5.80 11.70 4.16
C LEU A 151 -6.30 10.97 5.40
N LYS A 152 -6.91 11.71 6.33
CA LYS A 152 -7.50 11.14 7.53
C LYS A 152 -8.60 10.15 7.17
N GLU A 153 -9.50 10.51 6.26
CA GLU A 153 -10.59 9.65 5.79
C GLU A 153 -10.11 8.37 5.07
N ILE A 154 -8.99 8.44 4.35
CA ILE A 154 -8.48 7.32 3.53
C ILE A 154 -7.64 6.33 4.36
N PHE A 155 -6.76 6.84 5.23
CA PHE A 155 -5.73 6.04 5.90
C PHE A 155 -5.88 5.94 7.42
N PHE A 156 -6.57 6.91 8.02
CA PHE A 156 -6.66 7.12 9.47
C PHE A 156 -8.12 7.31 9.92
N TRP A 157 -9.06 6.63 9.26
CA TRP A 157 -10.51 6.88 9.35
C TRP A 157 -11.07 6.65 10.75
N ASP A 158 -10.45 5.74 11.49
CA ASP A 158 -10.82 5.30 12.83
C ASP A 158 -9.90 5.86 13.92
N VAL A 159 -9.01 6.79 13.55
CA VAL A 159 -8.04 7.40 14.45
C VAL A 159 -8.62 8.71 15.01
N PRO A 160 -8.65 8.88 16.35
CA PRO A 160 -9.06 10.14 16.96
C PRO A 160 -8.09 11.28 16.61
N GLU A 161 -8.39 12.51 17.03
CA GLU A 161 -7.42 13.59 16.86
C GLU A 161 -6.13 13.31 17.65
N GLY A 162 -5.00 13.54 17.00
CA GLY A 162 -3.68 13.33 17.57
C GLY A 162 -2.62 14.06 16.75
N LYS A 163 -1.47 14.34 17.36
CA LYS A 163 -0.36 15.02 16.69
C LYS A 163 0.61 14.03 16.05
N LYS A 164 0.90 12.93 16.74
CA LYS A 164 1.80 11.87 16.30
C LYS A 164 1.11 10.53 16.47
N VAL A 165 0.92 9.84 15.36
CA VAL A 165 0.27 8.53 15.34
C VAL A 165 1.15 7.52 14.63
N LYS A 166 1.19 6.30 15.17
CA LYS A 166 1.74 5.13 14.51
C LYS A 166 0.71 4.03 14.52
N ILE A 167 0.57 3.34 13.39
CA ILE A 167 -0.36 2.24 13.21
C ILE A 167 0.41 1.05 12.67
N GLU A 168 0.28 -0.06 13.36
CA GLU A 168 0.81 -1.34 12.95
C GLU A 168 -0.34 -2.31 12.73
N HIS A 169 -0.33 -2.98 11.57
CA HIS A 169 -1.28 -4.04 11.26
C HIS A 169 -0.60 -5.38 11.34
N GLU A 170 -1.21 -6.31 12.06
CA GLU A 170 -0.85 -7.72 12.09
C GLU A 170 -1.90 -8.50 11.29
N LEU A 171 -1.45 -9.48 10.51
CA LEU A 171 -2.34 -10.37 9.76
C LEU A 171 -2.29 -11.76 10.38
N LEU A 172 -3.46 -12.22 10.81
CA LEU A 172 -3.69 -13.61 11.20
C LEU A 172 -4.44 -14.28 10.08
N ILE A 173 -3.85 -15.28 9.44
CA ILE A 173 -4.49 -16.02 8.35
C ILE A 173 -4.68 -17.46 8.80
N ASP A 174 -5.94 -17.80 9.07
CA ASP A 174 -6.36 -19.10 9.59
C ASP A 174 -6.65 -20.08 8.43
N GLU A 175 -7.22 -19.56 7.35
CA GLU A 175 -7.70 -20.36 6.23
C GLU A 175 -7.35 -19.74 4.87
N ILE A 176 -7.08 -20.62 3.90
CA ILE A 176 -6.98 -20.27 2.49
C ILE A 176 -8.07 -21.06 1.78
N VAL A 177 -9.07 -20.36 1.27
CA VAL A 177 -10.20 -20.94 0.54
C VAL A 177 -9.82 -21.03 -0.93
N LEU A 178 -9.67 -22.24 -1.44
CA LEU A 178 -9.33 -22.48 -2.84
C LEU A 178 -10.56 -22.30 -3.75
N PRO A 179 -10.39 -21.78 -4.98
CA PRO A 179 -11.48 -21.75 -5.95
C PRO A 179 -11.91 -23.17 -6.35
N GLU A 180 -13.21 -23.38 -6.53
CA GLU A 180 -13.74 -24.65 -7.02
C GLU A 180 -13.48 -24.82 -8.53
N GLY A 181 -13.08 -26.03 -8.95
CA GLY A 181 -13.00 -26.40 -10.37
C GLY A 181 -11.74 -25.96 -11.13
N GLU A 182 -10.92 -25.06 -10.58
CA GLU A 182 -9.62 -24.70 -11.18
C GLU A 182 -8.55 -25.75 -10.87
N LYS A 183 -7.71 -26.07 -11.85
CA LYS A 183 -6.64 -27.09 -11.76
C LYS A 183 -5.26 -26.49 -11.96
N ASP A 184 -5.16 -25.30 -12.56
CA ASP A 184 -3.90 -24.59 -12.72
C ASP A 184 -3.42 -24.05 -11.36
N PRO A 185 -2.29 -24.53 -10.81
CA PRO A 185 -1.78 -24.10 -9.51
C PRO A 185 -1.52 -22.60 -9.42
N ALA A 186 -1.16 -21.94 -10.54
CA ALA A 186 -0.92 -20.50 -10.54
C ALA A 186 -2.24 -19.73 -10.35
N LYS A 187 -3.28 -20.11 -11.09
CA LYS A 187 -4.61 -19.52 -10.98
C LYS A 187 -5.30 -19.84 -9.66
N ILE A 188 -5.14 -21.07 -9.16
CA ILE A 188 -5.64 -21.46 -7.82
C ILE A 188 -5.07 -20.50 -6.78
N ARG A 189 -3.77 -20.20 -6.83
CA ARG A 189 -3.11 -19.31 -5.87
C ARG A 189 -3.62 -17.88 -5.98
N GLU A 190 -3.78 -17.38 -7.20
CA GLU A 190 -4.22 -16.03 -7.52
C GLU A 190 -5.69 -15.79 -7.12
N LEU A 191 -6.55 -16.80 -7.23
CA LEU A 191 -7.98 -16.70 -6.91
C LEU A 191 -8.33 -17.13 -5.48
N ALA A 192 -7.40 -17.76 -4.76
CA ALA A 192 -7.68 -18.26 -3.42
C ALA A 192 -7.91 -17.12 -2.42
N LYS A 193 -8.96 -17.21 -1.62
CA LYS A 193 -9.27 -16.20 -0.59
C LYS A 193 -8.53 -16.47 0.71
N ARG A 194 -8.12 -15.42 1.41
CA ARG A 194 -7.46 -15.49 2.72
C ARG A 194 -8.48 -15.09 3.78
N LYS A 195 -8.74 -16.00 4.71
CA LYS A 195 -9.63 -15.76 5.85
C LYS A 195 -8.86 -15.74 7.16
N GLY A 196 -9.24 -14.82 8.04
CA GLY A 196 -8.67 -14.69 9.38
C GLY A 196 -8.96 -13.31 9.94
N LYS A 197 -7.94 -12.63 10.50
CA LYS A 197 -8.09 -11.34 11.16
C LYS A 197 -7.00 -10.33 10.80
N ILE A 198 -7.36 -9.05 10.85
CA ILE A 198 -6.43 -7.93 10.90
C ILE A 198 -6.48 -7.34 12.30
N ILE A 199 -5.34 -7.34 13.00
CA ILE A 199 -5.19 -6.61 14.26
C ILE A 199 -4.57 -5.25 13.95
N ARG A 200 -5.27 -4.17 14.24
CA ARG A 200 -4.81 -2.79 14.03
C ARG A 200 -4.45 -2.18 15.39
N LYS A 201 -3.14 -2.05 15.65
CA LYS A 201 -2.58 -1.42 16.85
C LYS A 201 -2.25 0.03 16.54
N MET A 202 -2.78 0.95 17.32
CA MET A 202 -2.62 2.39 17.14
C MET A 202 -1.95 2.99 18.38
N ASP A 203 -0.79 3.61 18.20
CA ASP A 203 -0.14 4.47 19.21
C ASP A 203 -0.44 5.92 18.84
N ILE A 204 -1.29 6.57 19.64
CA ILE A 204 -1.77 7.95 19.46
C ILE A 204 -1.22 8.80 20.59
N ASP A 205 -0.21 9.61 20.27
CA ASP A 205 0.49 10.47 21.23
C ASP A 205 0.97 9.71 22.49
N GLY A 206 1.32 8.42 22.35
CA GLY A 206 1.78 7.55 23.43
C GLY A 206 0.68 6.67 24.04
N ASN A 207 -0.59 6.87 23.69
CA ASN A 207 -1.69 6.01 24.14
C ASN A 207 -1.93 4.90 23.12
N VAL A 208 -1.88 3.64 23.57
CA VAL A 208 -2.04 2.48 22.70
C VAL A 208 -3.48 1.98 22.75
N GLU A 209 -4.09 1.82 21.57
CA GLU A 209 -5.38 1.20 21.35
C GLU A 209 -5.24 0.05 20.33
N GLU A 210 -6.05 -1.00 20.48
CA GLU A 210 -6.04 -2.15 19.59
C GLU A 210 -7.47 -2.45 19.13
N LYS A 211 -7.63 -2.72 17.83
CA LYS A 211 -8.90 -3.14 17.22
C LYS A 211 -8.67 -4.38 16.38
N GLU A 212 -9.61 -5.32 16.46
CA GLU A 212 -9.64 -6.50 15.61
C GLU A 212 -10.70 -6.35 14.52
N TYR A 213 -10.36 -6.77 13.31
CA TYR A 213 -11.26 -6.83 12.17
C TYR A 213 -11.18 -8.20 11.51
N GLU A 214 -12.31 -8.69 11.03
CA GLU A 214 -12.35 -9.91 10.22
C GLU A 214 -11.70 -9.64 8.85
N LEU A 215 -10.89 -10.59 8.38
CA LEU A 215 -10.28 -10.58 7.06
C LEU A 215 -11.01 -11.60 6.20
N GLU A 216 -11.67 -11.10 5.15
CA GLU A 216 -12.10 -11.91 4.01
C GLU A 216 -11.53 -11.28 2.74
N GLY A 217 -10.27 -11.63 2.47
CA GLY A 217 -9.49 -11.13 1.34
C GLY A 217 -9.59 -12.04 0.13
#